data_AF-A0A9D8ZNK3-F1
#
_entry.id   AF-A0A9D8ZNK3-F1
#
_cell.length_a   1.000
_cell.length_b   1.000
_cell.length_c   1.000
_cell.angle_alpha   90.00
_cell.angle_beta   90.00
_cell.angle_gamma   90.00
#
_symmetry.space_group_name_H-M   'P 1'
#
loop_
_entity.id
_entity.type
_entity.pdbx_description
1 polymer ?
#
loop_
_entity_poly.entity_id
_entity_poly.type
_entity_poly.pdbx_seq_one_letter_code
_entity_poly.pdbx_strand_id
1 'polypeptide(L)'
;MATKEYKSGDILLAEGSVPDTAYRIVQGSVEMTRELDGMSMPTAVLDRGSLIGAEELVDGRAMEDTAQALGNLVVEQISKEQASRLLGRQPAKKDAPAKKAVRRAVADEKPQTSPSRALVALSSQSDTEYTVEDPASSVLKPGLLRRILKPEFADVYDRLDVRVSALDGEGGEQAAQHLISELSKRRGIRARAMNAKVALDFESDPVAAMRDLKKASERWLLDQGGDIVIWGAVVPGGQLLHLRLFVREDPAVDQFRMGDGWTLLILPMPLDAAASHRLHAALLAALRTKQAGKILTVRRDLDVLLLDAREQILKEVPGLDPLSRAEERATVARTFASATRFKRRADDAQAAMSLFDTALEAFSAEKTPLEWAFAHRDRAFLGQFIAERTNDTGALEASINDLEDALKVVGPNTFPHDWAAMNNRLGLALYRLDFDNGDADTLEHALHAFRNALTVYDRKSTPNEWAEAMGHFGQVALVIGRENRDAAMLLQAVEACNAVVSARDRRNMPLHWASAQNNLGSALFLYGRVAGDTSALEGARDAFRTARAIYVEKGAERLAAVAEKNLGHVDKAMSRRKRRETPPELPWEGQQGEPPPLPWEFGPGASGGSPQPKLKRDNDIWLDERLR
;
A
#
# COMPACT_ATOMS: atom_id res chain seq x y z
N MET A 1 -29.56 -14.70 22.12
CA MET A 1 -28.37 -13.95 21.68
C MET A 1 -28.73 -12.48 21.71
N ALA A 2 -27.80 -11.60 22.08
CA ALA A 2 -28.09 -10.17 22.14
C ALA A 2 -28.04 -9.58 20.72
N THR A 3 -29.17 -9.02 20.27
CA THR A 3 -29.24 -8.24 19.04
C THR A 3 -28.86 -6.80 19.33
N LYS A 4 -28.10 -6.19 18.41
CA LYS A 4 -27.65 -4.82 18.51
C LYS A 4 -28.00 -4.08 17.21
N GLU A 5 -28.46 -2.86 17.37
CA GLU A 5 -28.87 -2.00 16.26
C GLU A 5 -27.82 -0.92 16.03
N TYR A 6 -27.58 -0.64 14.75
CA TYR A 6 -26.62 0.34 14.25
C TYR A 6 -27.30 1.20 13.19
N LYS A 7 -26.92 2.47 13.13
CA LYS A 7 -27.37 3.42 12.10
C LYS A 7 -26.34 3.51 10.98
N SER A 8 -26.77 4.07 9.86
CA SER A 8 -25.88 4.30 8.71
C SER A 8 -24.62 5.07 9.14
N GLY A 9 -23.45 4.55 8.76
CA GLY A 9 -22.17 5.15 9.08
C GLY A 9 -21.56 4.70 10.42
N ASP A 10 -22.28 3.97 11.26
CA ASP A 10 -21.72 3.45 12.51
C ASP A 10 -20.67 2.36 12.22
N ILE A 11 -19.53 2.43 12.91
CA ILE A 11 -18.47 1.42 12.81
C ILE A 11 -18.73 0.31 13.83
N LEU A 12 -18.77 -0.93 13.35
CA LEU A 12 -18.94 -2.12 14.17
C LEU A 12 -17.59 -2.61 14.69
N LEU A 13 -16.62 -2.72 13.80
CA LEU A 13 -15.26 -3.18 14.04
C LEU A 13 -14.33 -2.38 13.14
N ALA A 14 -13.24 -1.82 13.67
CA ALA A 14 -12.33 -0.98 12.89
C ALA A 14 -11.11 -1.76 12.40
N GLU A 15 -10.56 -1.39 11.26
CA GLU A 15 -9.26 -1.90 10.78
C GLU A 15 -8.18 -1.76 11.88
N GLY A 16 -7.36 -2.80 12.05
CA GLY A 16 -6.32 -2.87 13.09
C GLY A 16 -6.82 -3.20 14.51
N SER A 17 -8.14 -3.21 14.75
CA SER A 17 -8.70 -3.65 16.03
C SER A 17 -8.70 -5.18 16.13
N VAL A 18 -8.42 -5.74 17.31
CA VAL A 18 -8.61 -7.18 17.55
C VAL A 18 -10.01 -7.33 18.14
N PRO A 19 -10.96 -7.99 17.46
CA PRO A 19 -12.34 -8.05 17.92
C PRO A 19 -12.45 -8.93 19.17
N ASP A 20 -13.20 -8.45 20.16
CA ASP A 20 -13.60 -9.20 21.35
C ASP A 20 -14.94 -9.94 21.15
N THR A 21 -15.70 -9.52 20.14
CA THR A 21 -17.00 -10.06 19.74
C THR A 21 -17.13 -10.06 18.22
N ALA A 22 -17.80 -11.07 17.67
CA ALA A 22 -18.14 -11.15 16.25
C ALA A 22 -19.63 -10.91 16.05
N TYR A 23 -20.04 -10.58 14.83
CA TYR A 23 -21.43 -10.24 14.53
C TYR A 23 -21.98 -11.08 13.38
N ARG A 24 -23.24 -11.49 13.46
CA ARG A 24 -24.01 -12.02 12.34
C ARG A 24 -25.03 -10.99 11.91
N ILE A 25 -25.08 -10.67 10.62
CA ILE A 25 -26.06 -9.71 10.12
C ILE A 25 -27.46 -10.35 10.13
N VAL A 26 -28.39 -9.75 10.84
CA VAL A 26 -29.80 -10.18 10.91
C VAL A 26 -30.65 -9.40 9.91
N GLN A 27 -30.39 -8.10 9.74
CA GLN A 27 -31.06 -7.21 8.81
C GLN A 27 -30.15 -6.03 8.46
N GLY A 28 -30.22 -5.53 7.23
CA GLY A 28 -29.35 -4.45 6.73
C GLY A 28 -28.06 -4.99 6.10
N SER A 29 -27.14 -4.07 5.80
CA SER A 29 -25.87 -4.37 5.14
C SER A 29 -24.72 -3.63 5.80
N VAL A 30 -23.50 -4.15 5.66
CA VAL A 30 -22.26 -3.57 6.18
C VAL A 30 -21.30 -3.37 5.02
N GLU A 31 -20.79 -2.16 4.84
CA GLU A 31 -19.62 -1.91 4.01
C GLU A 31 -18.37 -2.24 4.80
N MET A 32 -17.51 -3.07 4.24
CA MET A 32 -16.15 -3.23 4.70
C MET A 32 -15.30 -2.22 3.93
N THR A 33 -14.48 -1.43 4.60
CA THR A 33 -13.53 -0.51 3.98
C THR A 33 -12.12 -0.76 4.49
N ARG A 34 -11.11 -0.45 3.68
CA ARG A 34 -9.71 -0.49 4.05
C ARG A 34 -9.06 0.79 3.64
N GLU A 35 -8.25 1.37 4.52
CA GLU A 35 -7.47 2.54 4.16
C GLU A 35 -6.28 2.13 3.29
N LEU A 36 -6.22 2.68 2.08
CA LEU A 36 -5.10 2.54 1.14
C LEU A 36 -4.77 3.93 0.61
N ASP A 37 -3.52 4.36 0.73
CA ASP A 37 -3.01 5.65 0.24
C ASP A 37 -3.84 6.87 0.71
N GLY A 38 -4.31 6.83 1.96
CA GLY A 38 -5.13 7.88 2.56
C GLY A 38 -6.57 7.97 2.03
N MET A 39 -7.03 6.97 1.28
CA MET A 39 -8.41 6.83 0.83
C MET A 39 -9.07 5.60 1.48
N SER A 40 -10.28 5.80 2.01
CA SER A 40 -11.13 4.71 2.47
C SER A 40 -11.68 3.95 1.25
N MET A 41 -11.12 2.78 0.98
CA MET A 41 -11.46 1.96 -0.17
C MET A 41 -12.46 0.88 0.27
N PRO A 42 -13.67 0.82 -0.32
CA PRO A 42 -14.60 -0.26 -0.01
C PRO A 42 -14.03 -1.62 -0.45
N THR A 43 -13.93 -2.54 0.50
CA THR A 43 -13.42 -3.90 0.30
C THR A 43 -14.53 -4.92 0.11
N ALA A 44 -15.67 -4.79 0.76
CA ALA A 44 -16.78 -5.70 0.58
C ALA A 44 -18.08 -5.04 1.01
N VAL A 45 -19.20 -5.63 0.60
CA VAL A 45 -20.50 -5.37 1.23
C VAL A 45 -21.01 -6.71 1.75
N LEU A 46 -21.29 -6.77 3.05
CA LEU A 46 -21.77 -7.94 3.76
C LEU A 46 -23.27 -7.78 4.04
N ASP A 47 -24.06 -8.78 3.68
CA ASP A 47 -25.51 -8.78 3.85
C ASP A 47 -25.99 -9.75 4.94
N ARG A 48 -27.32 -9.79 5.14
CA ARG A 48 -27.98 -10.72 6.06
C ARG A 48 -27.42 -12.14 5.95
N GLY A 49 -27.03 -12.68 7.10
CA GLY A 49 -26.44 -14.01 7.24
C GLY A 49 -24.92 -14.01 7.29
N SER A 50 -24.26 -12.96 6.78
CA SER A 50 -22.80 -12.84 6.82
C SER A 50 -22.28 -12.66 8.25
N LEU A 51 -21.06 -13.15 8.46
CA LEU A 51 -20.31 -13.01 9.70
C LEU A 51 -19.30 -11.87 9.58
N ILE A 52 -19.16 -11.06 10.62
CA ILE A 52 -18.22 -9.93 10.69
C ILE A 52 -17.27 -10.19 11.84
N GLY A 53 -15.95 -10.20 11.55
CA GLY A 53 -14.89 -10.39 12.55
C GLY A 53 -14.85 -11.80 13.18
N ALA A 54 -15.54 -12.79 12.60
CA ALA A 54 -15.62 -14.14 13.17
C ALA A 54 -14.29 -14.89 13.06
N GLU A 55 -13.58 -14.78 11.93
CA GLU A 55 -12.28 -15.40 11.74
C GLU A 55 -11.23 -14.71 12.64
N GLU A 56 -11.23 -13.39 12.65
CA GLU A 56 -10.36 -12.56 13.48
C GLU A 56 -10.51 -12.85 14.97
N LEU A 57 -11.75 -13.00 15.45
CA LEU A 57 -12.05 -13.36 16.84
C LEU A 57 -11.53 -14.77 17.18
N VAL A 58 -11.67 -15.73 16.26
CA VAL A 58 -11.22 -17.11 16.47
C VAL A 58 -9.71 -17.18 16.47
N ASP A 59 -9.06 -16.52 15.52
CA ASP A 59 -7.61 -16.54 15.31
C ASP A 59 -6.84 -15.54 16.19
N GLY A 60 -7.55 -14.62 16.87
CA GLY A 60 -6.93 -13.61 17.73
C GLY A 60 -6.11 -12.59 16.95
N ARG A 61 -6.48 -12.35 15.69
CA ARG A 61 -5.78 -11.45 14.77
C ARG A 61 -6.58 -10.15 14.58
N ALA A 62 -5.89 -9.10 14.15
CA ALA A 62 -6.53 -7.81 13.93
C ALA A 62 -7.43 -7.84 12.69
N MET A 63 -8.51 -7.05 12.72
CA MET A 63 -9.37 -6.74 11.59
C MET A 63 -8.54 -6.17 10.45
N GLU A 64 -8.65 -6.77 9.27
CA GLU A 64 -8.00 -6.26 8.07
C GLU A 64 -8.77 -5.09 7.43
N ASP A 65 -10.06 -4.96 7.76
CA ASP A 65 -10.98 -3.98 7.20
C ASP A 65 -11.85 -3.37 8.31
N THR A 66 -12.26 -2.12 8.14
CA THR A 66 -13.29 -1.44 8.94
C THR A 66 -14.67 -1.88 8.46
N ALA A 67 -15.49 -2.41 9.35
CA ALA A 67 -16.88 -2.77 9.12
C ALA A 67 -17.81 -1.61 9.52
N GLN A 68 -18.48 -0.99 8.56
CA GLN A 68 -19.38 0.15 8.73
C GLN A 68 -20.80 -0.17 8.25
N ALA A 69 -21.83 0.21 9.02
CA ALA A 69 -23.22 -0.02 8.64
C ALA A 69 -23.65 0.82 7.42
N LEU A 70 -24.26 0.17 6.42
CA LEU A 70 -24.95 0.80 5.29
C LEU A 70 -26.45 0.87 5.60
N GLY A 71 -26.92 2.01 6.09
CA GLY A 71 -28.29 2.17 6.55
C GLY A 71 -28.54 1.59 7.95
N ASN A 72 -29.82 1.36 8.26
CA ASN A 72 -30.21 0.73 9.52
C ASN A 72 -29.85 -0.75 9.51
N LEU A 73 -29.01 -1.15 10.46
CA LEU A 73 -28.44 -2.47 10.55
C LEU A 73 -28.82 -3.10 11.90
N VAL A 74 -29.25 -4.36 11.85
CA VAL A 74 -29.46 -5.21 13.03
C VAL A 74 -28.51 -6.38 12.93
N VAL A 75 -27.66 -6.54 13.94
CA VAL A 75 -26.72 -7.65 14.05
C VAL A 75 -26.96 -8.44 15.33
N GLU A 76 -26.57 -9.70 15.31
CA GLU A 76 -26.55 -10.58 16.47
C GLU A 76 -25.11 -10.79 16.90
N GLN A 77 -24.82 -10.56 18.19
CA GLN A 77 -23.49 -10.84 18.73
C GLN A 77 -23.25 -12.35 18.84
N ILE A 78 -22.05 -12.76 18.44
CA ILE A 78 -21.60 -14.14 18.41
C ILE A 78 -20.34 -14.28 19.26
N SER A 79 -20.32 -15.26 20.17
CA SER A 79 -19.15 -15.60 20.97
C SER A 79 -18.07 -16.31 20.14
N LYS A 80 -16.84 -16.35 20.65
CA LYS A 80 -15.72 -17.07 20.00
C LYS A 80 -16.02 -18.56 19.76
N GLU A 81 -16.71 -19.22 20.69
CA GLU A 81 -17.12 -20.62 20.54
C GLU A 81 -18.17 -20.79 19.44
N GLN A 82 -19.12 -19.86 19.35
CA GLN A 82 -20.15 -19.89 18.31
C GLN A 82 -19.55 -19.56 16.95
N ALA A 83 -18.65 -18.59 16.86
CA ALA A 83 -17.90 -18.27 15.65
C ALA A 83 -17.09 -19.48 15.16
N SER A 84 -16.38 -20.16 16.07
CA SER A 84 -15.62 -21.39 15.75
C SER A 84 -16.51 -22.48 15.17
N ARG A 85 -17.70 -22.69 15.74
CA ARG A 85 -18.69 -23.66 15.21
C ARG A 85 -19.22 -23.26 13.84
N LEU A 86 -19.55 -21.98 13.64
CA LEU A 86 -20.08 -21.47 12.37
C LEU A 86 -19.02 -21.52 11.25
N LEU A 87 -17.74 -21.39 11.60
CA LEU A 87 -16.60 -21.55 10.69
C LEU A 87 -16.16 -23.01 10.50
N GLY A 88 -16.86 -23.98 11.10
CA GLY A 88 -16.54 -25.40 10.96
C GLY A 88 -15.26 -25.85 11.68
N ARG A 89 -14.73 -25.06 12.61
CA ARG A 89 -13.52 -25.39 13.39
C ARG A 89 -13.91 -26.13 14.68
N GLN A 90 -13.46 -27.37 14.84
CA GLN A 90 -13.72 -28.15 16.07
C GLN A 90 -12.97 -27.55 17.27
N PRO A 91 -13.59 -27.44 18.45
CA PRO A 91 -12.85 -27.09 19.67
C PRO A 91 -11.93 -28.25 20.06
N ALA A 92 -10.65 -27.95 20.31
CA ALA A 92 -9.71 -28.93 20.85
C ALA A 92 -10.27 -29.56 22.14
N LYS A 93 -10.22 -30.89 22.22
CA LYS A 93 -10.55 -31.63 23.45
C LYS A 93 -9.65 -31.15 24.58
N LYS A 94 -10.25 -30.69 25.68
CA LYS A 94 -9.53 -30.38 26.93
C LYS A 94 -9.04 -31.68 27.54
N ASP A 95 -7.75 -31.98 27.40
CA ASP A 95 -7.11 -33.01 28.21
C ASP A 95 -6.60 -32.43 29.55
N ALA A 96 -6.75 -33.26 30.59
CA ALA A 96 -6.53 -32.98 32.00
C ALA A 96 -5.03 -32.74 32.37
N PRO A 97 -4.72 -32.22 33.58
CA PRO A 97 -3.40 -31.67 33.86
C PRO A 97 -2.40 -32.75 34.30
N ALA A 98 -1.27 -32.86 33.61
CA ALA A 98 -0.14 -33.68 34.06
C ALA A 98 0.86 -32.85 34.87
N LYS A 99 1.16 -33.34 36.08
CA LYS A 99 2.07 -32.80 37.09
C LYS A 99 3.55 -32.95 36.68
N LYS A 100 4.37 -31.97 37.11
CA LYS A 100 5.78 -32.03 37.56
C LYS A 100 6.70 -33.10 36.94
N ALA A 101 7.74 -32.64 36.25
CA ALA A 101 9.12 -33.10 36.45
C ALA A 101 10.10 -31.97 36.13
N VAL A 102 11.09 -31.83 37.01
CA VAL A 102 12.07 -30.75 37.09
C VAL A 102 13.46 -31.31 36.75
N ARG A 103 14.22 -30.56 35.94
CA ARG A 103 15.70 -30.47 35.83
C ARG A 103 16.56 -31.67 35.36
N ARG A 104 17.29 -31.42 34.26
CA ARG A 104 18.76 -31.43 34.01
C ARG A 104 18.97 -31.86 32.54
N ALA A 105 19.89 -31.35 31.73
CA ALA A 105 21.20 -30.76 31.99
C ALA A 105 21.59 -29.71 30.94
N VAL A 106 22.58 -28.90 31.29
CA VAL A 106 23.30 -27.90 30.49
C VAL A 106 24.60 -28.55 29.97
N ALA A 107 25.13 -27.98 28.87
CA ALA A 107 26.42 -28.24 28.21
C ALA A 107 26.36 -29.40 27.20
N ASP A 108 26.77 -29.27 25.93
CA ASP A 108 27.91 -28.53 25.40
C ASP A 108 27.71 -28.11 23.92
N GLU A 109 28.63 -27.22 23.49
CA GLU A 109 29.06 -26.90 22.12
C GLU A 109 28.41 -25.76 21.31
N LYS A 110 29.34 -25.02 20.69
CA LYS A 110 29.28 -23.65 20.18
C LYS A 110 29.20 -23.66 18.63
N PRO A 111 29.06 -22.49 17.98
CA PRO A 111 28.38 -22.33 16.70
C PRO A 111 29.29 -22.57 15.50
N GLN A 112 28.72 -23.10 14.41
CA GLN A 112 29.32 -23.00 13.09
C GLN A 112 28.29 -22.52 12.06
N THR A 113 28.61 -21.35 11.54
CA THR A 113 28.30 -20.78 10.23
C THR A 113 28.23 -21.79 9.10
N SER A 114 27.26 -21.66 8.18
CA SER A 114 27.49 -21.67 6.72
C SER A 114 26.20 -21.55 5.88
N PRO A 115 26.31 -21.20 4.58
CA PRO A 115 25.33 -20.45 3.78
C PRO A 115 24.57 -21.29 2.72
N SER A 116 23.79 -20.56 1.93
CA SER A 116 22.90 -20.85 0.79
C SER A 116 23.26 -21.92 -0.26
N ARG A 117 22.20 -22.31 -1.04
CA ARG A 117 22.10 -23.12 -2.29
C ARG A 117 21.98 -24.64 -2.13
N ALA A 118 21.24 -25.41 -2.94
CA ALA A 118 20.20 -25.22 -3.96
C ALA A 118 19.69 -26.65 -4.32
N LEU A 119 18.56 -26.72 -5.02
CA LEU A 119 17.93 -27.88 -5.70
C LEU A 119 18.87 -28.99 -6.20
N VAL A 120 18.42 -30.26 -6.14
CA VAL A 120 18.35 -31.22 -7.27
C VAL A 120 17.69 -32.53 -6.82
N ALA A 121 16.91 -33.10 -7.77
CA ALA A 121 16.41 -34.48 -7.90
C ALA A 121 15.10 -34.83 -7.18
N LEU A 122 14.03 -35.00 -7.99
CA LEU A 122 13.46 -36.31 -8.31
C LEU A 122 12.38 -36.19 -9.42
N SER A 123 12.79 -36.44 -10.67
CA SER A 123 12.04 -37.31 -11.59
C SER A 123 12.61 -38.72 -11.39
N SER A 124 11.88 -39.84 -11.44
CA SER A 124 11.10 -40.38 -12.56
C SER A 124 10.40 -41.70 -12.16
N GLN A 125 9.19 -41.91 -12.69
CA GLN A 125 8.55 -43.19 -13.09
C GLN A 125 8.32 -44.29 -12.01
N SER A 126 7.12 -44.86 -11.87
CA SER A 126 6.46 -45.69 -12.89
C SER A 126 5.01 -46.04 -12.49
N ASP A 127 4.20 -46.17 -13.54
CA ASP A 127 3.12 -47.14 -13.78
C ASP A 127 2.09 -47.45 -12.69
N THR A 128 0.85 -47.03 -12.95
CA THR A 128 -0.30 -47.93 -12.86
C THR A 128 -1.39 -47.45 -13.82
N GLU A 129 -1.72 -48.32 -14.78
CA GLU A 129 -2.85 -48.22 -15.69
C GLU A 129 -4.16 -48.03 -14.91
N TYR A 130 -4.97 -47.03 -15.27
CA TYR A 130 -6.42 -47.11 -15.11
C TYR A 130 -7.11 -46.45 -16.31
N THR A 131 -8.09 -47.18 -16.79
CA THR A 131 -8.81 -47.12 -18.06
C THR A 131 -9.60 -45.82 -18.28
N VAL A 132 -9.62 -45.38 -19.54
CA VAL A 132 -10.55 -44.39 -20.08
C VAL A 132 -11.96 -44.98 -20.02
N GLU A 133 -12.81 -44.43 -19.16
CA GLU A 133 -14.25 -44.40 -19.37
C GLU A 133 -14.67 -42.95 -19.60
N ASP A 134 -15.20 -42.69 -20.79
CA ASP A 134 -16.00 -41.51 -21.08
C ASP A 134 -17.39 -41.72 -20.47
N PRO A 135 -17.83 -40.84 -19.56
CA PRO A 135 -19.23 -40.50 -19.54
C PRO A 135 -19.38 -38.98 -19.65
N ALA A 136 -19.70 -38.54 -20.87
CA ALA A 136 -20.81 -37.62 -21.06
C ALA A 136 -21.88 -37.86 -19.97
N SER A 137 -22.25 -36.77 -19.26
CA SER A 137 -23.24 -36.70 -18.18
C SER A 137 -22.76 -37.01 -16.74
N SER A 138 -21.93 -36.12 -16.19
CA SER A 138 -22.00 -35.78 -14.75
C SER A 138 -21.88 -34.28 -14.57
N VAL A 139 -22.90 -33.58 -15.09
CA VAL A 139 -23.19 -32.18 -14.79
C VAL A 139 -23.66 -32.11 -13.33
N LEU A 140 -22.74 -31.90 -12.39
CA LEU A 140 -23.07 -31.28 -11.12
C LEU A 140 -23.19 -29.77 -11.37
N LYS A 141 -24.45 -29.35 -11.47
CA LYS A 141 -24.91 -28.07 -12.03
C LYS A 141 -24.36 -26.84 -11.28
N PRO A 142 -24.11 -25.73 -12.00
CA PRO A 142 -23.83 -24.41 -11.43
C PRO A 142 -25.10 -23.79 -10.81
N GLY A 143 -25.50 -24.32 -9.64
CA GLY A 143 -26.81 -24.06 -9.02
C GLY A 143 -26.79 -23.49 -7.60
N LEU A 144 -25.67 -23.50 -6.88
CA LEU A 144 -25.64 -23.05 -5.47
C LEU A 144 -25.28 -21.57 -5.28
N LEU A 145 -24.71 -20.92 -6.29
CA LEU A 145 -24.42 -19.47 -6.31
C LEU A 145 -25.42 -18.65 -7.15
N ARG A 146 -26.51 -19.26 -7.63
CA ARG A 146 -27.47 -18.60 -8.54
C ARG A 146 -28.85 -18.30 -7.94
N ARG A 147 -29.00 -18.22 -6.62
CA ARG A 147 -30.26 -17.78 -6.02
C ARG A 147 -30.07 -17.10 -4.67
N ILE A 148 -29.91 -15.78 -4.70
CA ILE A 148 -30.69 -14.74 -3.99
C ILE A 148 -29.86 -13.44 -4.11
N LEU A 149 -29.96 -12.78 -5.27
CA LEU A 149 -29.83 -11.33 -5.34
C LEU A 149 -31.09 -10.87 -6.07
N LYS A 150 -32.04 -10.37 -5.29
CA LYS A 150 -33.28 -9.76 -5.78
C LYS A 150 -32.96 -8.48 -6.61
N PRO A 151 -33.91 -7.92 -7.36
CA PRO A 151 -33.72 -6.69 -8.16
C PRO A 151 -33.25 -5.46 -7.35
N GLU A 152 -33.40 -5.51 -6.03
CA GLU A 152 -32.97 -4.51 -5.05
C GLU A 152 -31.43 -4.40 -4.89
N PHE A 153 -30.63 -5.21 -5.61
CA PHE A 153 -29.16 -5.16 -5.61
C PHE A 153 -28.52 -4.68 -6.92
N ALA A 154 -29.33 -4.17 -7.86
CA ALA A 154 -28.79 -3.52 -9.06
C ALA A 154 -28.07 -2.20 -8.75
N ASP A 155 -28.33 -1.60 -7.58
CA ASP A 155 -27.91 -0.24 -7.22
C ASP A 155 -26.54 -0.16 -6.51
N VAL A 156 -25.89 -1.29 -6.19
CA VAL A 156 -24.57 -1.32 -5.49
C VAL A 156 -23.39 -1.47 -6.47
N TYR A 157 -23.60 -2.09 -7.63
CA TYR A 157 -22.56 -2.34 -8.62
C TYR A 157 -22.79 -1.50 -9.87
N ASP A 158 -21.92 -0.51 -10.07
CA ASP A 158 -22.00 0.33 -11.24
C ASP A 158 -21.36 -0.33 -12.46
N ARG A 159 -21.92 -0.03 -13.63
CA ARG A 159 -21.34 -0.45 -14.90
C ARG A 159 -20.15 0.44 -15.27
N LEU A 160 -19.19 -0.15 -15.97
CA LEU A 160 -18.07 0.53 -16.58
C LEU A 160 -18.45 1.01 -17.98
N ASP A 161 -18.41 2.31 -18.19
CA ASP A 161 -18.69 2.93 -19.48
C ASP A 161 -17.40 3.01 -20.30
N VAL A 162 -17.27 2.14 -21.29
CA VAL A 162 -16.13 2.09 -22.20
C VAL A 162 -16.47 2.81 -23.50
N ARG A 163 -15.53 3.60 -24.00
CA ARG A 163 -15.59 4.23 -25.30
C ARG A 163 -14.49 3.67 -26.19
N VAL A 164 -14.83 3.34 -27.42
CA VAL A 164 -13.87 2.82 -28.41
C VAL A 164 -13.74 3.85 -29.52
N SER A 165 -12.54 4.39 -29.71
CA SER A 165 -12.27 5.32 -30.80
C SER A 165 -12.33 4.62 -32.15
N ALA A 166 -12.41 5.41 -33.21
CA ALA A 166 -12.06 4.88 -34.51
C ALA A 166 -10.60 4.41 -34.46
N LEU A 167 -10.35 3.14 -34.78
CA LEU A 167 -9.00 2.59 -34.82
C LEU A 167 -8.34 2.98 -36.14
N ASP A 168 -7.03 3.24 -36.09
CA ASP A 168 -6.25 3.52 -37.29
C ASP A 168 -5.90 2.23 -38.06
N GLY A 169 -5.56 2.36 -39.34
CA GLY A 169 -5.23 1.24 -40.22
C GLY A 169 -6.41 0.65 -40.99
N GLU A 170 -6.09 -0.23 -41.95
CA GLU A 170 -7.06 -0.93 -42.78
C GLU A 170 -7.93 -1.86 -41.91
N GLY A 171 -9.26 -1.79 -42.06
CA GLY A 171 -10.19 -2.57 -41.24
C GLY A 171 -10.47 -2.00 -39.84
N GLY A 172 -9.97 -0.80 -39.52
CA GLY A 172 -10.09 -0.20 -38.18
C GLY A 172 -11.53 0.00 -37.69
N GLU A 173 -12.47 0.31 -38.57
CA GLU A 173 -13.88 0.47 -38.20
C GLU A 173 -14.53 -0.87 -37.85
N GLN A 174 -14.31 -1.91 -38.68
CA GLN A 174 -14.77 -3.27 -38.39
C GLN A 174 -14.15 -3.79 -37.09
N ALA A 175 -12.88 -3.46 -36.86
CA ALA A 175 -12.18 -3.82 -35.65
C ALA A 175 -12.78 -3.17 -34.40
N ALA A 176 -13.05 -1.87 -34.44
CA ALA A 176 -13.72 -1.15 -33.37
C ALA A 176 -15.11 -1.74 -33.06
N GLN A 177 -15.89 -2.07 -34.10
CA GLN A 177 -17.21 -2.70 -33.94
C GLN A 177 -17.10 -4.09 -33.29
N HIS A 178 -16.09 -4.89 -33.67
CA HIS A 178 -15.84 -6.19 -33.05
C HIS A 178 -15.49 -6.05 -31.56
N LEU A 179 -14.60 -5.10 -31.21
CA LEU A 179 -14.27 -4.80 -29.81
C LEU A 179 -15.53 -4.43 -28.99
N ILE A 180 -16.37 -3.54 -29.53
CA ILE A 180 -17.61 -3.12 -28.87
C ILE A 180 -18.56 -4.31 -28.67
N SER A 181 -18.69 -5.17 -29.67
CA SER A 181 -19.52 -6.39 -29.61
C SER A 181 -19.03 -7.33 -28.51
N GLU A 182 -17.73 -7.63 -28.46
CA GLU A 182 -17.15 -8.49 -27.44
C GLU A 182 -17.29 -7.92 -26.02
N LEU A 183 -17.01 -6.63 -25.84
CA LEU A 183 -17.14 -5.97 -24.55
C LEU A 183 -18.59 -5.91 -24.07
N SER A 184 -19.55 -5.71 -24.98
CA SER A 184 -20.97 -5.65 -24.64
C SER A 184 -21.55 -6.99 -24.16
N LYS A 185 -20.86 -8.12 -24.42
CA LYS A 185 -21.20 -9.43 -23.86
C LYS A 185 -20.82 -9.55 -22.39
N ARG A 186 -19.88 -8.74 -21.89
CA ARG A 186 -19.40 -8.79 -20.50
C ARG A 186 -20.39 -8.08 -19.57
N ARG A 187 -20.84 -8.78 -18.54
CA ARG A 187 -21.68 -8.18 -17.50
C ARG A 187 -20.90 -7.03 -16.84
N GLY A 188 -21.58 -5.92 -16.55
CA GLY A 188 -20.96 -4.78 -15.91
C GLY A 188 -20.22 -3.84 -16.87
N ILE A 189 -20.16 -4.13 -18.17
CA ILE A 189 -19.54 -3.24 -19.16
C ILE A 189 -20.60 -2.68 -20.12
N ARG A 190 -20.47 -1.39 -20.44
CA ARG A 190 -21.21 -0.73 -21.51
C ARG A 190 -20.21 -0.11 -22.48
N ALA A 191 -19.98 -0.76 -23.62
CA ALA A 191 -19.10 -0.25 -24.67
C ALA A 191 -19.88 0.54 -25.73
N ARG A 192 -19.33 1.67 -26.19
CA ARG A 192 -19.89 2.48 -27.28
C ARG A 192 -18.78 3.02 -28.17
N ALA A 193 -19.07 3.17 -29.46
CA ALA A 193 -18.18 3.88 -30.37
C ALA A 193 -18.14 5.37 -30.05
N MET A 194 -17.00 6.01 -30.29
CA MET A 194 -16.89 7.46 -30.40
C MET A 194 -16.40 7.84 -31.79
N ASN A 195 -16.95 8.91 -32.35
CA ASN A 195 -16.46 9.48 -33.61
C ASN A 195 -15.41 10.54 -33.32
N ALA A 196 -14.28 10.12 -32.76
CA ALA A 196 -13.16 10.99 -32.42
C ALA A 196 -11.85 10.38 -32.90
N LYS A 197 -10.99 11.22 -33.46
CA LYS A 197 -9.65 10.89 -33.95
C LYS A 197 -8.69 11.99 -33.55
N VAL A 198 -7.43 11.62 -33.36
CA VAL A 198 -6.32 12.55 -33.19
C VAL A 198 -5.21 12.10 -34.15
N ALA A 199 -4.71 13.01 -34.97
CA ALA A 199 -3.57 12.72 -35.82
C ALA A 199 -2.31 12.83 -34.95
N LEU A 200 -1.51 11.77 -34.90
CA LEU A 200 -0.33 11.69 -34.05
C LEU A 200 0.88 11.34 -34.90
N ASP A 201 2.00 11.98 -34.58
CA ASP A 201 3.29 11.70 -35.18
C ASP A 201 4.15 10.93 -34.18
N PHE A 202 4.02 9.61 -34.20
CA PHE A 202 4.86 8.72 -33.38
C PHE A 202 6.26 8.53 -33.96
N GLU A 203 6.52 8.91 -35.22
CA GLU A 203 7.82 8.71 -35.85
C GLU A 203 8.81 9.78 -35.41
N SER A 204 8.36 11.05 -35.35
CA SER A 204 9.24 12.17 -35.01
C SER A 204 9.39 12.40 -33.50
N ASP A 205 8.29 12.31 -32.74
CA ASP A 205 8.28 12.53 -31.29
C ASP A 205 7.21 11.67 -30.59
N PRO A 206 7.53 10.39 -30.28
CA PRO A 206 6.61 9.49 -29.60
C PRO A 206 6.10 10.03 -28.25
N VAL A 207 6.93 10.79 -27.53
CA VAL A 207 6.59 11.31 -26.20
C VAL A 207 5.59 12.46 -26.30
N ALA A 208 5.78 13.38 -27.25
CA ALA A 208 4.79 14.41 -27.55
C ALA A 208 3.48 13.81 -28.07
N ALA A 209 3.54 12.83 -28.98
CA ALA A 209 2.37 12.13 -29.48
C ALA A 209 1.56 11.48 -28.34
N MET A 210 2.22 10.77 -27.42
CA MET A 210 1.56 10.18 -26.25
C MET A 210 0.92 11.24 -25.34
N ARG A 211 1.62 12.36 -25.11
CA ARG A 211 1.11 13.47 -24.30
C ARG A 211 -0.15 14.10 -24.92
N ASP A 212 -0.15 14.30 -26.22
CA ASP A 212 -1.28 14.89 -26.94
C ASP A 212 -2.46 13.92 -27.03
N LEU A 213 -2.19 12.63 -27.20
CA LEU A 213 -3.20 11.58 -27.13
C LEU A 213 -3.84 11.49 -25.73
N LYS A 214 -3.05 11.58 -24.65
CA LYS A 214 -3.57 11.63 -23.28
C LYS A 214 -4.54 12.81 -23.11
N LYS A 215 -4.12 14.01 -23.49
CA LYS A 215 -4.97 15.23 -23.45
C LYS A 215 -6.24 15.10 -24.27
N ALA A 216 -6.15 14.50 -25.46
CA ALA A 216 -7.31 14.27 -26.32
C ALA A 216 -8.30 13.29 -25.66
N SER A 217 -7.78 12.19 -25.11
CA SER A 217 -8.58 11.17 -24.43
C SER A 217 -9.29 11.70 -23.18
N GLU A 218 -8.60 12.50 -22.37
CA GLU A 218 -9.19 13.20 -21.21
C GLU A 218 -10.35 14.10 -21.64
N ARG A 219 -10.15 14.90 -22.71
CA ARG A 219 -11.21 15.75 -23.26
C ARG A 219 -12.40 14.93 -23.75
N TRP A 220 -12.17 13.82 -24.46
CA TRP A 220 -13.26 12.98 -24.94
C TRP A 220 -14.05 12.34 -23.81
N LEU A 221 -13.39 11.92 -22.72
CA LEU A 221 -14.05 11.38 -21.54
C LEU A 221 -14.89 12.42 -20.81
N LEU A 222 -14.45 13.68 -20.79
CA LEU A 222 -15.22 14.80 -20.25
C LEU A 222 -16.44 15.14 -21.13
N ASP A 223 -16.25 15.25 -22.44
CA ASP A 223 -17.28 15.73 -23.36
C ASP A 223 -18.36 14.67 -23.65
N GLN A 224 -17.96 13.41 -23.84
CA GLN A 224 -18.86 12.33 -24.28
C GLN A 224 -19.27 11.40 -23.14
N GLY A 225 -18.71 11.61 -21.95
CA GLY A 225 -18.85 10.74 -20.80
C GLY A 225 -18.23 9.37 -21.02
N GLY A 226 -17.76 8.76 -19.94
CA GLY A 226 -17.15 7.44 -19.96
C GLY A 226 -16.18 7.29 -18.81
N ASP A 227 -15.74 6.07 -18.60
CA ASP A 227 -14.73 5.69 -17.63
C ASP A 227 -13.39 5.42 -18.29
N ILE A 228 -13.43 4.79 -19.47
CA ILE A 228 -12.25 4.35 -20.22
C ILE A 228 -12.43 4.66 -21.70
N VAL A 229 -11.39 5.18 -22.35
CA VAL A 229 -11.23 5.22 -23.80
C VAL A 229 -10.25 4.14 -24.23
N ILE A 230 -10.64 3.38 -25.25
CA ILE A 230 -9.77 2.51 -26.03
C ILE A 230 -9.41 3.28 -27.29
N TRP A 231 -8.13 3.53 -27.48
CA TRP A 231 -7.55 4.04 -28.71
C TRP A 231 -6.53 3.05 -29.26
N GLY A 232 -6.35 2.99 -30.57
CA GLY A 232 -5.34 2.09 -31.14
C GLY A 232 -5.39 1.98 -32.64
N ALA A 233 -4.65 1.00 -33.15
CA ALA A 233 -4.53 0.73 -34.57
C ALA A 233 -4.61 -0.77 -34.86
N VAL A 234 -5.07 -1.09 -36.06
CA VAL A 234 -4.89 -2.40 -36.70
C VAL A 234 -3.50 -2.42 -37.31
N VAL A 235 -2.68 -3.37 -36.88
CA VAL A 235 -1.33 -3.56 -37.40
C VAL A 235 -1.40 -4.00 -38.87
N PRO A 236 -0.49 -3.54 -39.76
CA PRO A 236 -0.43 -3.99 -41.14
C PRO A 236 -0.49 -5.52 -41.26
N GLY A 237 -1.35 -6.01 -42.15
CA GLY A 237 -1.69 -7.44 -42.26
C GLY A 237 -2.98 -7.83 -41.53
N GLY A 238 -3.56 -6.96 -40.70
CA GLY A 238 -4.92 -7.10 -40.17
C GLY A 238 -5.09 -8.13 -39.05
N GLN A 239 -4.01 -8.77 -38.61
CA GLN A 239 -4.06 -9.90 -37.66
C GLN A 239 -3.83 -9.50 -36.20
N LEU A 240 -3.34 -8.28 -35.94
CA LEU A 240 -3.04 -7.80 -34.59
C LEU A 240 -3.64 -6.41 -34.38
N LEU A 241 -4.05 -6.15 -33.14
CA LEU A 241 -4.47 -4.85 -32.64
C LEU A 241 -3.44 -4.34 -31.65
N HIS A 242 -3.05 -3.08 -31.81
CA HIS A 242 -2.24 -2.32 -30.87
C HIS A 242 -3.15 -1.32 -30.17
N LEU A 243 -3.58 -1.64 -28.95
CA LEU A 243 -4.55 -0.87 -28.18
C LEU A 243 -3.89 -0.18 -26.98
N ARG A 244 -4.44 0.98 -26.62
CA ARG A 244 -4.08 1.78 -25.45
C ARG A 244 -5.33 2.16 -24.70
N LEU A 245 -5.23 2.14 -23.38
CA LEU A 245 -6.33 2.45 -22.48
C LEU A 245 -6.07 3.80 -21.82
N PHE A 246 -7.08 4.65 -21.79
CA PHE A 246 -7.07 5.95 -21.11
C PHE A 246 -8.23 6.03 -20.14
N VAL A 247 -7.97 6.40 -18.89
CA VAL A 247 -9.01 6.54 -17.86
C VAL A 247 -9.34 8.00 -17.58
N ARG A 248 -10.53 8.25 -17.02
CA ARG A 248 -11.03 9.61 -16.77
C ARG A 248 -10.32 10.32 -15.62
N GLU A 249 -9.99 9.58 -14.56
CA GLU A 249 -9.25 10.09 -13.41
C GLU A 249 -7.79 9.70 -13.61
N ASP A 250 -6.86 10.67 -13.54
CA ASP A 250 -5.43 10.40 -13.69
C ASP A 250 -5.01 9.37 -12.64
N PRO A 251 -4.47 8.21 -13.02
CA PRO A 251 -3.95 7.25 -12.05
C PRO A 251 -2.91 7.96 -11.17
N ALA A 252 -2.98 7.73 -9.86
CA ALA A 252 -1.94 8.20 -8.97
C ALA A 252 -0.59 7.68 -9.50
N VAL A 253 0.40 8.56 -9.49
CA VAL A 253 1.73 8.29 -10.07
C VAL A 253 2.39 7.06 -9.46
N ASP A 254 1.94 6.69 -8.27
CA ASP A 254 2.43 5.53 -7.54
C ASP A 254 1.79 4.20 -7.97
N GLN A 255 0.95 4.13 -8.99
CA GLN A 255 0.24 2.90 -9.36
C GLN A 255 0.79 2.23 -10.62
N PHE A 256 0.56 0.92 -10.78
CA PHE A 256 0.95 0.21 -12.01
C PHE A 256 0.37 0.89 -13.25
N ARG A 257 1.20 1.11 -14.28
CA ARG A 257 0.85 1.91 -15.47
C ARG A 257 -0.21 1.22 -16.33
N MET A 258 -1.47 1.32 -15.93
CA MET A 258 -2.62 0.84 -16.70
C MET A 258 -3.63 1.98 -16.80
N GLY A 259 -4.00 2.35 -18.03
CA GLY A 259 -4.97 3.43 -18.24
C GLY A 259 -4.38 4.82 -18.45
N ASP A 260 -3.07 4.96 -18.52
CA ASP A 260 -2.37 6.22 -18.82
C ASP A 260 -1.95 6.36 -20.29
N GLY A 261 -2.28 5.35 -21.10
CA GLY A 261 -1.93 5.23 -22.52
C GLY A 261 -0.55 4.67 -22.82
N TRP A 262 0.38 4.63 -21.87
CA TRP A 262 1.75 4.20 -22.15
C TRP A 262 1.85 2.70 -22.37
N THR A 263 1.06 1.93 -21.62
CA THR A 263 1.02 0.47 -21.77
C THR A 263 0.32 0.06 -23.07
N LEU A 264 1.03 -0.73 -23.87
CA LEU A 264 0.57 -1.25 -25.15
C LEU A 264 -0.09 -2.63 -24.98
N LEU A 265 -1.40 -2.70 -25.21
CA LEU A 265 -2.15 -3.95 -25.23
C LEU A 265 -2.17 -4.54 -26.65
N ILE A 266 -1.49 -5.68 -26.82
CA ILE A 266 -1.40 -6.39 -28.11
C ILE A 266 -2.38 -7.57 -28.12
N LEU A 267 -3.33 -7.56 -29.06
CA LEU A 267 -4.36 -8.61 -29.18
C LEU A 267 -4.45 -9.16 -30.60
N PRO A 268 -4.69 -10.47 -30.79
CA PRO A 268 -5.00 -11.03 -32.09
C PRO A 268 -6.36 -10.57 -32.61
N MET A 269 -6.51 -10.56 -33.93
CA MET A 269 -7.75 -10.25 -34.62
C MET A 269 -8.14 -11.36 -35.61
N PRO A 270 -9.37 -11.92 -35.53
CA PRO A 270 -10.43 -11.62 -34.56
C PRO A 270 -10.05 -12.02 -33.12
N LEU A 271 -10.66 -11.38 -32.12
CA LEU A 271 -10.46 -11.74 -30.72
C LEU A 271 -10.89 -13.19 -30.45
N ASP A 272 -9.96 -14.03 -30.03
CA ASP A 272 -10.26 -15.35 -29.47
C ASP A 272 -10.65 -15.24 -27.98
N ALA A 273 -10.93 -16.39 -27.35
CA ALA A 273 -11.31 -16.41 -25.94
C ALA A 273 -10.21 -15.84 -25.04
N ALA A 274 -8.93 -16.15 -25.31
CA ALA A 274 -7.79 -15.65 -24.53
C ALA A 274 -7.66 -14.12 -24.65
N ALA A 275 -7.70 -13.60 -25.88
CA ALA A 275 -7.65 -12.16 -26.16
C ALA A 275 -8.82 -11.40 -25.54
N SER A 276 -10.03 -11.99 -25.57
CA SER A 276 -11.20 -11.40 -24.93
C SER A 276 -11.05 -11.33 -23.41
N HIS A 277 -10.45 -12.34 -22.77
CA HIS A 277 -10.15 -12.29 -21.33
C HIS A 277 -9.05 -11.29 -20.99
N ARG A 278 -7.98 -11.21 -21.79
CA ARG A 278 -6.90 -10.22 -21.62
C ARG A 278 -7.42 -8.79 -21.76
N LEU A 279 -8.24 -8.50 -22.78
CA LEU A 279 -8.89 -7.20 -22.94
C LEU A 279 -9.75 -6.84 -21.71
N HIS A 280 -10.55 -7.79 -21.22
CA HIS A 280 -11.40 -7.56 -20.06
C HIS A 280 -10.58 -7.30 -18.79
N ALA A 281 -9.54 -8.11 -18.54
CA ALA A 281 -8.67 -7.96 -17.39
C ALA A 281 -7.92 -6.64 -17.44
N ALA A 282 -7.39 -6.25 -18.61
CA ALA A 282 -6.71 -4.97 -18.81
C ALA A 282 -7.63 -3.78 -18.54
N LEU A 283 -8.90 -3.81 -18.96
CA LEU A 283 -9.87 -2.75 -18.68
C LEU A 283 -10.15 -2.59 -17.19
N LEU A 284 -10.37 -3.70 -16.49
CA LEU A 284 -10.61 -3.70 -15.03
C LEU A 284 -9.35 -3.26 -14.27
N ALA A 285 -8.18 -3.72 -14.70
CA ALA A 285 -6.88 -3.33 -14.15
C ALA A 285 -6.55 -1.87 -14.43
N ALA A 286 -7.01 -1.28 -15.54
CA ALA A 286 -6.84 0.13 -15.85
C ALA A 286 -7.73 1.03 -15.01
N LEU A 287 -8.98 0.65 -14.73
CA LEU A 287 -9.92 1.58 -14.11
C LEU A 287 -9.45 2.08 -12.74
N ARG A 288 -9.49 3.42 -12.62
CA ARG A 288 -9.31 4.17 -11.38
C ARG A 288 -10.50 5.10 -11.19
N THR A 289 -11.14 5.00 -10.04
CA THR A 289 -12.30 5.80 -9.73
C THR A 289 -12.52 5.86 -8.23
N LYS A 290 -13.01 7.00 -7.76
CA LYS A 290 -13.50 7.17 -6.39
C LYS A 290 -14.95 6.72 -6.20
N GLN A 291 -15.62 6.26 -7.27
CA GLN A 291 -17.00 5.80 -7.22
C GLN A 291 -17.07 4.40 -6.60
N ALA A 292 -17.60 4.31 -5.38
CA ALA A 292 -17.69 3.07 -4.60
C ALA A 292 -18.28 1.90 -5.40
N GLY A 293 -19.39 2.12 -6.11
CA GLY A 293 -20.04 1.06 -6.91
C GLY A 293 -19.16 0.50 -8.02
N LYS A 294 -18.31 1.33 -8.65
CA LYS A 294 -17.35 0.89 -9.67
C LYS A 294 -16.14 0.20 -9.05
N ILE A 295 -15.65 0.67 -7.91
CA ILE A 295 -14.57 0.00 -7.15
C ILE A 295 -15.01 -1.44 -6.83
N LEU A 296 -16.23 -1.62 -6.34
CA LEU A 296 -16.80 -2.93 -6.02
C LEU A 296 -16.96 -3.81 -7.27
N THR A 297 -17.40 -3.25 -8.40
CA THR A 297 -17.47 -3.96 -9.68
C THR A 297 -16.09 -4.47 -10.11
N VAL A 298 -15.08 -3.58 -10.14
CA VAL A 298 -13.72 -3.95 -10.55
C VAL A 298 -13.15 -5.01 -9.65
N ARG A 299 -13.26 -4.85 -8.33
CA ARG A 299 -12.76 -5.83 -7.36
C ARG A 299 -13.39 -7.20 -7.57
N ARG A 300 -14.72 -7.27 -7.70
CA ARG A 300 -15.42 -8.54 -7.93
C ARG A 300 -14.98 -9.19 -9.24
N ASP A 301 -15.04 -8.43 -10.34
CA ASP A 301 -14.90 -8.98 -11.67
C ASP A 301 -13.45 -9.31 -12.01
N LEU A 302 -12.48 -8.49 -11.57
CA LEU A 302 -11.06 -8.78 -11.79
C LEU A 302 -10.62 -10.01 -11.00
N ASP A 303 -11.08 -10.14 -9.75
CA ASP A 303 -10.76 -11.28 -8.88
C ASP A 303 -11.24 -12.59 -9.50
N VAL A 304 -12.52 -12.64 -9.90
CA VAL A 304 -13.11 -13.82 -10.56
C VAL A 304 -12.40 -14.12 -11.87
N LEU A 305 -12.11 -13.10 -12.67
CA LEU A 305 -11.48 -13.28 -13.98
C LEU A 305 -10.06 -13.85 -13.87
N LEU A 306 -9.25 -13.37 -12.92
CA LEU A 306 -7.89 -13.89 -12.70
C LEU A 306 -7.86 -15.27 -12.04
N LEU A 307 -8.97 -15.75 -11.48
CA LEU A 307 -9.11 -17.13 -11.01
C LEU A 307 -9.56 -18.04 -12.15
N ASP A 308 -10.69 -17.72 -12.77
CA ASP A 308 -11.38 -18.62 -13.70
C ASP A 308 -10.71 -18.68 -15.08
N ALA A 309 -10.07 -17.59 -15.52
CA ALA A 309 -9.47 -17.47 -16.84
C ALA A 309 -7.95 -17.30 -16.80
N ARG A 310 -7.30 -17.65 -15.68
CA ARG A 310 -5.85 -17.44 -15.46
C ARG A 310 -5.00 -17.98 -16.61
N GLU A 311 -5.18 -19.25 -16.96
CA GLU A 311 -4.42 -19.90 -18.03
C GLU A 311 -4.64 -19.24 -19.39
N GLN A 312 -5.86 -18.76 -19.64
CA GLN A 312 -6.20 -18.06 -20.89
C GLN A 312 -5.57 -16.66 -20.94
N ILE A 313 -5.45 -15.98 -19.80
CA ILE A 313 -4.82 -14.66 -19.70
C ILE A 313 -3.31 -14.78 -19.83
N LEU A 314 -2.71 -15.86 -19.32
CA LEU A 314 -1.27 -16.13 -19.41
C LEU A 314 -0.86 -16.71 -20.77
N LYS A 315 -1.82 -17.10 -21.63
CA LYS A 315 -1.53 -17.68 -22.94
C LYS A 315 -0.94 -16.61 -23.86
N GLU A 316 0.29 -16.86 -24.32
CA GLU A 316 1.01 -15.97 -25.22
C GLU A 316 0.26 -15.72 -26.52
N VAL A 317 0.37 -14.49 -27.03
CA VAL A 317 -0.08 -14.16 -28.39
C VAL A 317 0.88 -14.81 -29.40
N PRO A 318 0.38 -15.65 -30.31
CA PRO A 318 1.23 -16.30 -31.30
C PRO A 318 1.77 -15.28 -32.31
N GLY A 319 2.98 -15.52 -32.81
CA GLY A 319 3.55 -14.75 -33.93
C GLY A 319 4.14 -13.39 -33.57
N LEU A 320 4.23 -13.03 -32.28
CA LEU A 320 4.90 -11.80 -31.86
C LEU A 320 6.43 -11.91 -31.99
N ASP A 321 7.05 -10.85 -32.49
CA ASP A 321 8.49 -10.64 -32.40
C ASP A 321 8.93 -10.49 -30.91
N PRO A 322 10.23 -10.62 -30.60
CA PRO A 322 10.70 -10.60 -29.22
C PRO A 322 10.30 -9.36 -28.43
N LEU A 323 10.29 -8.17 -29.05
CA LEU A 323 9.96 -6.93 -28.36
C LEU A 323 8.46 -6.82 -28.10
N SER A 324 7.63 -7.10 -29.11
CA SER A 324 6.17 -7.15 -28.94
C SER A 324 5.77 -8.19 -27.89
N ARG A 325 6.47 -9.32 -27.80
CA ARG A 325 6.22 -10.33 -26.76
C ARG A 325 6.55 -9.81 -25.36
N ALA A 326 7.64 -9.07 -25.20
CA ALA A 326 7.99 -8.46 -23.92
C ALA A 326 6.97 -7.40 -23.49
N GLU A 327 6.48 -6.59 -24.42
CA GLU A 327 5.39 -5.63 -24.18
C GLU A 327 4.09 -6.30 -23.73
N GLU A 328 3.73 -7.39 -24.39
CA GLU A 328 2.56 -8.19 -24.03
C GLU A 328 2.71 -8.77 -22.62
N ARG A 329 3.87 -9.36 -22.31
CA ARG A 329 4.17 -9.88 -20.97
C ARG A 329 4.13 -8.80 -19.90
N ALA A 330 4.72 -7.63 -20.15
CA ALA A 330 4.69 -6.51 -19.21
C ALA A 330 3.26 -6.00 -18.98
N THR A 331 2.41 -6.00 -20.01
CA THR A 331 0.99 -5.64 -19.90
C THR A 331 0.20 -6.65 -19.06
N VAL A 332 0.45 -7.95 -19.27
CA VAL A 332 -0.16 -9.01 -18.45
C VAL A 332 0.36 -8.92 -17.01
N ALA A 333 1.64 -8.67 -16.80
CA ALA A 333 2.25 -8.45 -15.47
C ALA A 333 1.55 -7.33 -14.72
N ARG A 334 1.38 -6.16 -15.36
CA ARG A 334 0.66 -5.00 -14.78
C ARG A 334 -0.79 -5.32 -14.44
N THR A 335 -1.44 -6.21 -15.19
CA THR A 335 -2.81 -6.65 -14.92
C THR A 335 -2.89 -7.47 -13.63
N PHE A 336 -2.01 -8.46 -13.46
CA PHE A 336 -1.91 -9.25 -12.23
C PHE A 336 -1.44 -8.40 -11.03
N ALA A 337 -0.44 -7.55 -11.25
CA ALA A 337 0.06 -6.61 -10.23
C ALA A 337 -1.06 -5.66 -9.77
N SER A 338 -1.87 -5.13 -10.69
CA SER A 338 -3.02 -4.28 -10.36
C SER A 338 -4.10 -4.98 -9.54
N ALA A 339 -4.16 -6.32 -9.50
CA ALA A 339 -5.11 -7.04 -8.66
C ALA A 339 -4.66 -7.13 -7.20
N THR A 340 -3.34 -7.04 -6.94
CA THR A 340 -2.77 -7.11 -5.59
C THR A 340 -3.31 -6.00 -4.65
N ARG A 341 -3.75 -4.87 -5.23
CA ARG A 341 -4.42 -3.76 -4.51
C ARG A 341 -5.74 -4.17 -3.84
N PHE A 342 -6.47 -5.13 -4.42
CA PHE A 342 -7.78 -5.53 -3.91
C PHE A 342 -7.71 -6.80 -3.07
N LYS A 343 -6.97 -7.79 -3.56
CA LYS A 343 -6.71 -9.04 -2.86
C LYS A 343 -5.25 -9.40 -3.00
N ARG A 344 -4.62 -9.63 -1.85
CA ARG A 344 -3.18 -9.86 -1.73
C ARG A 344 -2.82 -11.33 -2.01
N ARG A 345 -3.28 -11.87 -3.14
CA ARG A 345 -2.98 -13.26 -3.56
C ARG A 345 -1.50 -13.36 -3.93
N ALA A 346 -0.77 -14.17 -3.18
CA ALA A 346 0.67 -14.38 -3.40
C ALA A 346 0.96 -14.86 -4.83
N ASP A 347 0.11 -15.74 -5.38
CA ASP A 347 0.26 -16.30 -6.72
C ASP A 347 0.13 -15.24 -7.83
N ASP A 348 -0.71 -14.20 -7.63
CA ASP A 348 -0.85 -13.10 -8.60
C ASP A 348 0.39 -12.21 -8.61
N ALA A 349 0.93 -11.90 -7.42
CA ALA A 349 2.19 -11.18 -7.29
C ALA A 349 3.36 -11.97 -7.90
N GLN A 350 3.44 -13.29 -7.63
CA GLN A 350 4.51 -14.13 -8.17
C GLN A 350 4.45 -14.25 -9.69
N ALA A 351 3.25 -14.38 -10.27
CA ALA A 351 3.09 -14.40 -11.72
C ALA A 351 3.48 -13.07 -12.35
N ALA A 352 3.07 -11.94 -11.75
CA ALA A 352 3.47 -10.64 -12.23
C ALA A 352 5.00 -10.43 -12.16
N MET A 353 5.67 -10.82 -11.06
CA MET A 353 7.13 -10.77 -10.96
C MET A 353 7.81 -11.56 -12.08
N SER A 354 7.40 -12.82 -12.28
CA SER A 354 7.96 -13.67 -13.35
C SER A 354 7.75 -13.09 -14.76
N LEU A 355 6.61 -12.46 -15.00
CA LEU A 355 6.33 -11.81 -16.28
C LEU A 355 7.16 -10.54 -16.49
N PHE A 356 7.40 -9.75 -15.43
CA PHE A 356 8.32 -8.61 -15.51
C PHE A 356 9.76 -9.06 -15.77
N ASP A 357 10.23 -10.10 -15.08
CA ASP A 357 11.57 -10.66 -15.29
C ASP A 357 11.79 -11.08 -16.74
N THR A 358 10.84 -11.84 -17.30
CA THR A 358 10.91 -12.31 -18.69
C THR A 358 10.69 -11.21 -19.73
N ALA A 359 10.04 -10.10 -19.39
CA ALA A 359 9.94 -8.93 -20.26
C ALA A 359 11.25 -8.13 -20.28
N LEU A 360 11.88 -7.98 -19.11
CA LEU A 360 13.16 -7.27 -18.94
C LEU A 360 14.35 -7.97 -19.62
N GLU A 361 14.22 -9.24 -20.02
CA GLU A 361 15.20 -9.93 -20.88
C GLU A 361 15.33 -9.30 -22.28
N ALA A 362 14.26 -8.66 -22.78
CA ALA A 362 14.23 -8.05 -24.12
C ALA A 362 14.37 -6.53 -24.09
N PHE A 363 13.98 -5.88 -22.99
CA PHE A 363 14.11 -4.43 -22.83
C PHE A 363 15.53 -4.03 -22.42
N SER A 364 16.00 -2.86 -22.88
CA SER A 364 17.26 -2.28 -22.40
C SER A 364 17.21 -0.75 -22.36
N ALA A 365 18.06 -0.15 -21.52
CA ALA A 365 18.19 1.29 -21.38
C ALA A 365 18.63 2.00 -22.69
N GLU A 366 19.29 1.28 -23.60
CA GLU A 366 19.78 1.83 -24.87
C GLU A 366 18.77 1.73 -26.01
N LYS A 367 18.00 0.63 -26.08
CA LYS A 367 17.14 0.32 -27.22
C LYS A 367 15.67 0.63 -26.97
N THR A 368 15.21 0.41 -25.74
CA THR A 368 13.81 0.55 -25.32
C THR A 368 13.78 1.22 -23.95
N PRO A 369 14.33 2.44 -23.84
CA PRO A 369 14.61 3.07 -22.54
C PRO A 369 13.37 3.21 -21.67
N LEU A 370 12.23 3.59 -22.25
CA LEU A 370 11.00 3.85 -21.50
C LEU A 370 10.34 2.55 -21.04
N GLU A 371 10.27 1.56 -21.91
CA GLU A 371 9.75 0.23 -21.61
C GLU A 371 10.55 -0.42 -20.49
N TRP A 372 11.89 -0.34 -20.59
CA TRP A 372 12.83 -0.83 -19.59
C TRP A 372 12.63 -0.14 -18.23
N ALA A 373 12.64 1.19 -18.22
CA ALA A 373 12.51 1.97 -16.98
C ALA A 373 11.15 1.76 -16.30
N PHE A 374 10.05 1.73 -17.05
CA PHE A 374 8.73 1.52 -16.46
C PHE A 374 8.47 0.07 -16.07
N ALA A 375 9.09 -0.91 -16.72
CA ALA A 375 9.06 -2.29 -16.25
C ALA A 375 9.84 -2.45 -14.93
N HIS A 376 11.03 -1.84 -14.79
CA HIS A 376 11.76 -1.79 -13.52
C HIS A 376 10.96 -1.08 -12.43
N ARG A 377 10.37 0.10 -12.71
CA ARG A 377 9.49 0.80 -11.77
C ARG A 377 8.35 -0.09 -11.27
N ASP A 378 7.60 -0.70 -12.19
CA ASP A 378 6.45 -1.52 -11.81
C ASP A 378 6.90 -2.80 -11.06
N ARG A 379 8.04 -3.40 -11.43
CA ARG A 379 8.61 -4.54 -10.71
C ARG A 379 9.02 -4.15 -9.28
N ALA A 380 9.68 -3.00 -9.10
CA ALA A 380 10.05 -2.49 -7.78
C ALA A 380 8.82 -2.25 -6.89
N PHE A 381 7.77 -1.67 -7.46
CA PHE A 381 6.55 -1.36 -6.72
C PHE A 381 5.89 -2.64 -6.19
N LEU A 382 5.88 -3.68 -7.02
CA LEU A 382 5.40 -5.01 -6.62
C LEU A 382 6.34 -5.69 -5.62
N GLY A 383 7.66 -5.56 -5.81
CA GLY A 383 8.68 -6.10 -4.91
C GLY A 383 8.60 -5.52 -3.50
N GLN A 384 8.40 -4.22 -3.36
CA GLN A 384 8.18 -3.56 -2.06
C GLN A 384 6.91 -4.08 -1.39
N PHE A 385 5.82 -4.23 -2.14
CA PHE A 385 4.58 -4.82 -1.62
C PHE A 385 4.78 -6.27 -1.13
N ILE A 386 5.64 -7.06 -1.79
CA ILE A 386 5.99 -8.41 -1.33
C ILE A 386 6.84 -8.31 -0.05
N ALA A 387 7.91 -7.50 -0.06
CA ALA A 387 8.82 -7.32 1.06
C ALA A 387 8.10 -6.87 2.34
N GLU A 388 7.09 -5.99 2.21
CA GLU A 388 6.24 -5.55 3.31
C GLU A 388 5.52 -6.69 4.03
N ARG A 389 5.17 -7.74 3.29
CA ARG A 389 4.36 -8.87 3.79
C ARG A 389 5.20 -10.02 4.29
N THR A 390 6.33 -10.27 3.65
CA THR A 390 7.20 -11.41 3.95
C THR A 390 8.38 -11.02 4.85
N ASN A 391 8.59 -9.72 5.06
CA ASN A 391 9.81 -9.16 5.65
C ASN A 391 11.07 -9.65 4.92
N ASP A 392 10.96 -9.78 3.59
CA ASP A 392 12.05 -10.22 2.72
C ASP A 392 12.93 -9.02 2.35
N THR A 393 14.04 -8.88 3.07
CA THR A 393 15.04 -7.85 2.81
C THR A 393 15.65 -7.97 1.41
N GLY A 394 15.76 -9.17 0.84
CA GLY A 394 16.28 -9.36 -0.51
C GLY A 394 15.34 -8.81 -1.59
N ALA A 395 14.02 -8.98 -1.40
CA ALA A 395 13.02 -8.34 -2.26
C ALA A 395 13.05 -6.81 -2.17
N LEU A 396 13.36 -6.27 -0.98
CA LEU A 396 13.52 -4.84 -0.76
C LEU A 396 14.76 -4.28 -1.47
N GLU A 397 15.91 -4.95 -1.34
CA GLU A 397 17.16 -4.61 -2.05
C GLU A 397 16.99 -4.66 -3.56
N ALA A 398 16.32 -5.70 -4.09
CA ALA A 398 16.00 -5.79 -5.51
C ALA A 398 15.13 -4.62 -5.98
N SER A 399 14.17 -4.19 -5.16
CA SER A 399 13.31 -3.05 -5.47
C SER A 399 14.06 -1.72 -5.46
N ILE A 400 15.05 -1.56 -4.57
CA ILE A 400 15.95 -0.38 -4.56
C ILE A 400 16.72 -0.31 -5.88
N ASN A 401 17.36 -1.42 -6.28
CA ASN A 401 18.12 -1.49 -7.54
C ASN A 401 17.23 -1.16 -8.75
N ASP A 402 16.00 -1.70 -8.79
CA ASP A 402 15.04 -1.43 -9.85
C ASP A 402 14.65 0.05 -9.94
N LEU A 403 14.45 0.72 -8.80
CA LEU A 403 14.14 2.15 -8.79
C LEU A 403 15.33 2.99 -9.25
N GLU A 404 16.54 2.66 -8.79
CA GLU A 404 17.77 3.32 -9.23
C GLU A 404 18.00 3.15 -10.74
N ASP A 405 17.74 1.95 -11.27
CA ASP A 405 17.79 1.66 -12.70
C ASP A 405 16.78 2.50 -13.49
N ALA A 406 15.51 2.53 -13.07
CA ALA A 406 14.48 3.34 -13.70
C ALA A 406 14.81 4.85 -13.67
N LEU A 407 15.39 5.34 -12.57
CA LEU A 407 15.80 6.74 -12.39
C LEU A 407 16.98 7.18 -13.26
N LYS A 408 17.72 6.25 -13.89
CA LYS A 408 18.75 6.59 -14.90
C LYS A 408 18.14 7.09 -16.21
N VAL A 409 16.92 6.68 -16.51
CA VAL A 409 16.20 7.03 -17.76
C VAL A 409 15.16 8.10 -17.50
N VAL A 410 14.40 7.95 -16.41
CA VAL A 410 13.33 8.87 -16.04
C VAL A 410 13.92 10.00 -15.19
N GLY A 411 13.70 11.25 -15.60
CA GLY A 411 14.24 12.42 -14.93
C GLY A 411 13.19 13.51 -14.63
N PRO A 412 13.55 14.52 -13.84
CA PRO A 412 12.62 15.57 -13.41
C PRO A 412 12.10 16.46 -14.54
N ASN A 413 12.78 16.49 -15.70
CA ASN A 413 12.39 17.30 -16.85
C ASN A 413 11.56 16.54 -17.88
N THR A 414 11.60 15.20 -17.86
CA THR A 414 10.92 14.35 -18.86
C THR A 414 9.62 13.77 -18.30
N PHE A 415 9.68 13.20 -17.10
CA PHE A 415 8.51 12.67 -16.38
C PHE A 415 8.58 13.11 -14.90
N PRO A 416 8.37 14.41 -14.61
CA PRO A 416 8.56 14.97 -13.27
C PRO A 416 7.83 14.20 -12.18
N HIS A 417 6.56 13.89 -12.43
CA HIS A 417 5.74 13.16 -11.48
C HIS A 417 6.25 11.74 -11.28
N ASP A 418 6.47 10.95 -12.34
CA ASP A 418 6.98 9.58 -12.22
C ASP A 418 8.33 9.54 -11.50
N TRP A 419 9.22 10.49 -11.82
CA TRP A 419 10.50 10.66 -11.14
C TRP A 419 10.33 10.92 -9.64
N ALA A 420 9.37 11.78 -9.26
CA ALA A 420 9.08 12.07 -7.86
C ALA A 420 8.48 10.86 -7.12
N ALA A 421 7.60 10.09 -7.76
CA ALA A 421 7.03 8.87 -7.17
C ALA A 421 8.10 7.80 -6.93
N MET A 422 8.98 7.58 -7.92
CA MET A 422 10.09 6.64 -7.77
C MET A 422 11.07 7.06 -6.67
N ASN A 423 11.39 8.36 -6.57
CA ASN A 423 12.20 8.87 -5.48
C ASN A 423 11.52 8.73 -4.10
N ASN A 424 10.20 8.97 -4.01
CA ASN A 424 9.46 8.75 -2.76
C ASN A 424 9.53 7.28 -2.32
N ARG A 425 9.30 6.34 -3.25
CA ARG A 425 9.41 4.89 -2.96
C ARG A 425 10.83 4.42 -2.69
N LEU A 426 11.82 5.00 -3.36
CA LEU A 426 13.23 4.70 -3.11
C LEU A 426 13.59 5.11 -1.67
N GLY A 427 13.17 6.32 -1.27
CA GLY A 427 13.33 6.79 0.11
C GLY A 427 12.67 5.88 1.14
N LEU A 428 11.45 5.40 0.86
CA LEU A 428 10.74 4.48 1.75
C LEU A 428 11.46 3.14 1.88
N ALA A 429 11.91 2.56 0.76
CA ALA A 429 12.63 1.29 0.77
C ALA A 429 13.97 1.39 1.48
N LEU A 430 14.74 2.46 1.24
CA LEU A 430 16.01 2.71 1.93
C LEU A 430 15.78 2.90 3.43
N TYR A 431 14.76 3.67 3.83
CA TYR A 431 14.42 3.85 5.24
C TYR A 431 14.09 2.53 5.94
N ARG A 432 13.36 1.64 5.25
CA ARG A 432 13.04 0.30 5.77
C ARG A 432 14.28 -0.59 5.83
N LEU A 433 15.19 -0.52 4.85
CA LEU A 433 16.43 -1.29 4.84
C LEU A 433 17.37 -0.88 5.98
N ASP A 434 17.45 0.42 6.30
CA ASP A 434 18.19 0.90 7.47
C ASP A 434 17.63 0.32 8.77
N PHE A 435 16.31 0.22 8.92
CA PHE A 435 15.73 -0.38 10.12
C PHE A 435 16.26 -1.81 10.38
N ASP A 436 16.52 -2.57 9.32
CA ASP A 436 17.07 -3.93 9.39
C ASP A 436 18.59 -3.95 9.64
N ASN A 437 19.35 -3.01 9.06
CA ASN A 437 20.83 -3.08 8.98
C ASN A 437 21.58 -1.99 9.78
N GLY A 438 20.96 -0.84 10.05
CA GLY A 438 21.48 0.27 10.85
C GLY A 438 22.64 1.03 10.21
N ASP A 439 22.52 1.39 8.93
CA ASP A 439 23.55 2.03 8.13
C ASP A 439 23.23 3.51 7.87
N ALA A 440 24.13 4.39 8.33
CA ALA A 440 23.96 5.83 8.24
C ALA A 440 23.90 6.36 6.80
N ASP A 441 24.67 5.77 5.89
CA ASP A 441 24.70 6.19 4.47
C ASP A 441 23.35 5.91 3.79
N THR A 442 22.69 4.82 4.19
CA THR A 442 21.35 4.44 3.70
C THR A 442 20.30 5.49 4.07
N LEU A 443 20.34 6.04 5.29
CA LEU A 443 19.41 7.10 5.72
C LEU A 443 19.65 8.43 5.00
N GLU A 444 20.91 8.80 4.76
CA GLU A 444 21.22 10.00 3.97
C GLU A 444 20.72 9.88 2.53
N HIS A 445 20.85 8.69 1.94
CA HIS A 445 20.30 8.40 0.62
C HIS A 445 18.77 8.49 0.61
N ALA A 446 18.09 7.93 1.62
CA ALA A 446 16.64 8.06 1.77
C ALA A 446 16.20 9.53 1.85
N LEU A 447 16.92 10.34 2.63
CA LEU A 447 16.65 11.78 2.77
C LEU A 447 16.82 12.52 1.45
N HIS A 448 17.84 12.17 0.66
CA HIS A 448 18.06 12.73 -0.68
C HIS A 448 16.91 12.38 -1.63
N ALA A 449 16.46 11.12 -1.63
CA ALA A 449 15.34 10.68 -2.44
C ALA A 449 14.04 11.43 -2.07
N PHE A 450 13.72 11.60 -0.78
CA PHE A 450 12.56 12.40 -0.40
C PHE A 450 12.68 13.88 -0.81
N ARG A 451 13.88 14.48 -0.71
CA ARG A 451 14.12 15.85 -1.19
C ARG A 451 13.87 15.96 -2.69
N ASN A 452 14.32 14.99 -3.47
CA ASN A 452 14.06 14.92 -4.91
C ASN A 452 12.55 14.91 -5.18
N ALA A 453 11.79 14.02 -4.55
CA ALA A 453 10.33 13.99 -4.68
C ALA A 453 9.67 15.34 -4.35
N LEU A 454 10.12 16.01 -3.29
CA LEU A 454 9.64 17.32 -2.84
C LEU A 454 10.03 18.50 -3.75
N THR A 455 10.88 18.31 -4.76
CA THR A 455 11.11 19.33 -5.81
C THR A 455 9.98 19.40 -6.84
N VAL A 456 9.19 18.33 -6.95
CA VAL A 456 8.06 18.22 -7.87
C VAL A 456 6.74 18.28 -7.10
N TYR A 457 6.65 17.56 -5.98
CA TYR A 457 5.46 17.61 -5.16
C TYR A 457 5.34 18.94 -4.43
N ASP A 458 4.16 19.56 -4.50
CA ASP A 458 3.91 20.85 -3.85
C ASP A 458 2.52 20.93 -3.21
N ARG A 459 2.38 21.84 -2.24
CA ARG A 459 1.16 22.03 -1.44
C ARG A 459 -0.08 22.40 -2.26
N LYS A 460 0.08 22.95 -3.46
CA LYS A 460 -1.00 23.48 -4.28
C LYS A 460 -1.46 22.47 -5.32
N SER A 461 -0.53 21.82 -6.02
CA SER A 461 -0.83 20.93 -7.14
C SER A 461 -0.99 19.47 -6.71
N THR A 462 -0.18 19.00 -5.76
CA THR A 462 -0.14 17.61 -5.27
C THR A 462 -0.11 17.58 -3.74
N PRO A 463 -1.14 18.13 -3.06
CA PRO A 463 -1.11 18.34 -1.61
C PRO A 463 -0.97 17.04 -0.81
N ASN A 464 -1.51 15.92 -1.33
CA ASN A 464 -1.48 14.63 -0.65
C ASN A 464 -0.07 14.01 -0.74
N GLU A 465 0.46 13.91 -1.96
CA GLU A 465 1.80 13.37 -2.24
C GLU A 465 2.88 14.22 -1.54
N TRP A 466 2.71 15.54 -1.52
CA TRP A 466 3.60 16.44 -0.79
C TRP A 466 3.55 16.18 0.72
N ALA A 467 2.36 16.06 1.31
CA ALA A 467 2.23 15.80 2.75
C ALA A 467 2.81 14.43 3.14
N GLU A 468 2.64 13.42 2.29
CA GLU A 468 3.21 12.09 2.48
C GLU A 468 4.74 12.12 2.44
N ALA A 469 5.32 12.69 1.37
CA ALA A 469 6.77 12.82 1.22
C ALA A 469 7.40 13.66 2.34
N MET A 470 6.74 14.75 2.79
CA MET A 470 7.18 15.51 3.97
C MET A 470 7.11 14.68 5.24
N GLY A 471 6.09 13.84 5.39
CA GLY A 471 5.96 12.92 6.52
C GLY A 471 7.11 11.93 6.61
N HIS A 472 7.46 11.30 5.48
CA HIS A 472 8.59 10.37 5.42
C HIS A 472 9.94 11.06 5.60
N PHE A 473 10.13 12.22 4.95
CA PHE A 473 11.30 13.07 5.15
C PHE A 473 11.48 13.41 6.65
N GLY A 474 10.41 13.81 7.32
CA GLY A 474 10.43 14.16 8.74
C GLY A 474 10.84 12.99 9.64
N GLN A 475 10.43 11.76 9.31
CA GLN A 475 10.82 10.57 10.05
C GLN A 475 12.31 10.24 9.88
N VAL A 476 12.81 10.25 8.65
CA VAL A 476 14.23 10.02 8.36
C VAL A 476 15.09 11.09 9.03
N ALA A 477 14.72 12.36 8.88
CA ALA A 477 15.42 13.49 9.52
C ALA A 477 15.41 13.37 11.05
N LEU A 478 14.32 12.88 11.64
CA LEU A 478 14.24 12.65 13.08
C LEU A 478 15.24 11.59 13.55
N VAL A 479 15.39 10.48 12.81
CA VAL A 479 16.33 9.40 13.12
C VAL A 479 17.77 9.89 13.00
N ILE A 480 18.13 10.48 11.85
CA ILE A 480 19.48 11.03 11.62
C ILE A 480 19.81 12.08 12.68
N GLY A 481 18.91 13.04 12.91
CA GLY A 481 19.10 14.12 13.87
C GLY A 481 19.26 13.63 15.31
N ARG A 482 18.55 12.55 15.68
CA ARG A 482 18.71 11.89 16.99
C ARG A 482 20.08 11.24 17.13
N GLU A 483 20.50 10.48 16.12
CA GLU A 483 21.73 9.68 16.16
C GLU A 483 22.97 10.56 16.17
N ASN A 484 22.94 11.63 15.38
CA ASN A 484 24.04 12.58 15.27
C ASN A 484 23.97 13.72 16.29
N ARG A 485 22.89 13.79 17.10
CA ARG A 485 22.56 14.95 17.95
C ARG A 485 22.59 16.26 17.18
N ASP A 486 22.08 16.23 15.95
CA ASP A 486 22.03 17.39 15.06
C ASP A 486 20.72 18.16 15.26
N ALA A 487 20.82 19.30 15.95
CA ALA A 487 19.69 20.18 16.19
C ALA A 487 19.11 20.76 14.89
N ALA A 488 19.92 21.00 13.86
CA ALA A 488 19.44 21.55 12.59
C ALA A 488 18.60 20.51 11.84
N MET A 489 19.05 19.25 11.80
CA MET A 489 18.27 18.16 11.22
C MET A 489 16.96 17.91 11.99
N LEU A 490 17.00 17.97 13.33
CA LEU A 490 15.81 17.85 14.16
C LEU A 490 14.83 19.01 13.93
N LEU A 491 15.32 20.22 13.66
CA LEU A 491 14.47 21.35 13.29
C LEU A 491 13.80 21.12 11.92
N GLN A 492 14.51 20.57 10.94
CA GLN A 492 13.91 20.18 9.65
C GLN A 492 12.81 19.11 9.86
N ALA A 493 13.00 18.16 10.78
CA ALA A 493 11.96 17.19 11.13
C ALA A 493 10.71 17.85 11.76
N VAL A 494 10.89 18.88 12.61
CA VAL A 494 9.80 19.67 13.19
C VAL A 494 9.03 20.43 12.09
N GLU A 495 9.74 21.10 11.19
CA GLU A 495 9.14 21.80 10.05
C GLU A 495 8.32 20.86 9.17
N ALA A 496 8.86 19.67 8.91
CA ALA A 496 8.19 18.63 8.15
C ALA A 496 6.92 18.11 8.84
N CYS A 497 6.97 17.83 10.14
CA CYS A 497 5.78 17.42 10.89
C CYS A 497 4.71 18.52 10.93
N ASN A 498 5.10 19.78 11.09
CA ASN A 498 4.18 20.92 11.02
C ASN A 498 3.50 21.04 9.65
N ALA A 499 4.27 20.80 8.58
CA ALA A 499 3.78 20.72 7.22
C ALA A 499 2.66 19.68 7.08
N VAL A 500 2.86 18.44 7.59
CA VAL A 500 1.85 17.38 7.56
C VAL A 500 0.61 17.74 8.39
N VAL A 501 0.79 18.27 9.60
CA VAL A 501 -0.33 18.71 10.46
C VAL A 501 -1.18 19.79 9.78
N SER A 502 -0.54 20.68 9.02
CA SER A 502 -1.22 21.76 8.30
C SER A 502 -1.99 21.29 7.07
N ALA A 503 -1.53 20.21 6.42
CA ALA A 503 -2.16 19.65 5.23
C ALA A 503 -3.32 18.69 5.56
N ARG A 504 -3.30 18.02 6.71
CA ARG A 504 -4.34 17.05 7.10
C ARG A 504 -5.63 17.71 7.57
N ASP A 505 -6.75 17.20 7.10
CA ASP A 505 -8.07 17.67 7.53
C ASP A 505 -8.46 17.05 8.89
N ARG A 506 -8.40 17.87 9.94
CA ARG A 506 -8.79 17.47 11.30
C ARG A 506 -10.25 17.03 11.42
N ARG A 507 -11.17 17.58 10.61
CA ARG A 507 -12.61 17.29 10.73
C ARG A 507 -12.96 15.97 10.08
N ASN A 508 -12.45 15.75 8.87
CA ASN A 508 -12.76 14.57 8.08
C ASN A 508 -11.86 13.38 8.44
N MET A 509 -10.61 13.62 8.84
CA MET A 509 -9.62 12.58 9.17
C MET A 509 -8.99 12.80 10.56
N PRO A 510 -9.79 12.83 11.65
CA PRO A 510 -9.34 13.23 12.98
C PRO A 510 -8.22 12.35 13.53
N LEU A 511 -8.27 11.03 13.31
CA LEU A 511 -7.23 10.10 13.77
C LEU A 511 -5.88 10.33 13.06
N HIS A 512 -5.89 10.57 11.75
CA HIS A 512 -4.67 10.86 11.00
C HIS A 512 -4.08 12.22 11.38
N TRP A 513 -4.93 13.22 11.63
CA TRP A 513 -4.47 14.51 12.14
C TRP A 513 -3.84 14.37 13.53
N ALA A 514 -4.44 13.58 14.43
CA ALA A 514 -3.87 13.26 15.75
C ALA A 514 -2.53 12.51 15.66
N SER A 515 -2.38 11.61 14.69
CA SER A 515 -1.11 10.92 14.40
C SER A 515 -0.01 11.88 13.97
N ALA A 516 -0.33 12.82 13.08
CA ALA A 516 0.60 13.87 12.68
C ALA A 516 1.00 14.76 13.87
N GLN A 517 0.07 15.07 14.78
CA GLN A 517 0.36 15.79 16.02
C GLN A 517 1.29 15.00 16.96
N ASN A 518 1.09 13.69 17.09
CA ASN A 518 1.99 12.85 17.89
C ASN A 518 3.42 12.83 17.30
N ASN A 519 3.55 12.80 15.98
CA ASN A 519 4.86 12.87 15.33
C ASN A 519 5.52 14.25 15.51
N LEU A 520 4.75 15.33 15.39
CA LEU A 520 5.21 16.68 15.71
C LEU A 520 5.70 16.79 17.15
N GLY A 521 4.97 16.22 18.11
CA GLY A 521 5.38 16.19 19.50
C GLY A 521 6.70 15.45 19.72
N SER A 522 6.92 14.35 19.00
CA SER A 522 8.16 13.57 19.04
C SER A 522 9.36 14.37 18.49
N ALA A 523 9.16 15.07 17.36
CA ALA A 523 10.16 15.93 16.76
C ALA A 523 10.54 17.11 17.68
N LEU A 524 9.54 17.82 18.19
CA LEU A 524 9.73 18.94 19.12
C LEU A 524 10.42 18.51 20.42
N PHE A 525 10.09 17.32 20.95
CA PHE A 525 10.73 16.82 22.16
C PHE A 525 12.21 16.50 21.94
N LEU A 526 12.58 15.82 20.85
CA LEU A 526 13.97 15.53 20.55
C LEU A 526 14.76 16.81 20.25
N TYR A 527 14.19 17.72 19.45
CA TYR A 527 14.79 19.03 19.20
C TYR A 527 15.03 19.79 20.50
N GLY A 528 14.00 19.93 21.35
CA GLY A 528 14.10 20.62 22.64
C GLY A 528 15.13 20.01 23.59
N ARG A 529 15.31 18.68 23.56
CA ARG A 529 16.35 17.99 24.33
C ARG A 529 17.76 18.25 23.81
N VAL A 530 17.96 18.26 22.49
CA VAL A 530 19.27 18.39 21.85
C VAL A 530 19.71 19.85 21.80
N ALA A 531 18.83 20.74 21.34
CA ALA A 531 19.07 22.19 21.25
C ALA A 531 19.02 22.88 22.63
N GLY A 532 18.46 22.21 23.64
CA GLY A 532 18.15 22.87 24.90
C GLY A 532 17.13 23.98 24.69
N ASP A 533 16.00 23.67 24.04
CA ASP A 533 14.89 24.62 23.83
C ASP A 533 13.68 24.22 24.70
N THR A 534 13.33 25.07 25.67
CA THR A 534 12.18 24.87 26.56
C THR A 534 10.86 25.11 25.84
N SER A 535 10.80 26.07 24.92
CA SER A 535 9.61 26.34 24.12
C SER A 535 9.28 25.15 23.24
N ALA A 536 10.28 24.47 22.70
CA ALA A 536 10.09 23.23 21.94
C ALA A 536 9.51 22.11 22.81
N LEU A 537 9.99 21.94 24.05
CA LEU A 537 9.42 20.96 24.98
C LEU A 537 7.97 21.29 25.37
N GLU A 538 7.62 22.57 25.51
CA GLU A 538 6.24 23.00 25.73
C GLU A 538 5.35 22.70 24.52
N GLY A 539 5.82 23.01 23.31
CA GLY A 539 5.14 22.65 22.07
C GLY A 539 4.95 21.12 21.94
N ALA A 540 5.94 20.32 22.33
CA ALA A 540 5.82 18.87 22.35
C ALA A 540 4.69 18.39 23.28
N ARG A 541 4.61 18.97 24.49
CA ARG A 541 3.55 18.68 25.45
C ARG A 541 2.16 19.00 24.88
N ASP A 542 2.02 20.13 24.21
CA ASP A 542 0.74 20.55 23.64
C ASP A 542 0.31 19.68 22.45
N ALA A 543 1.26 19.29 21.59
CA ALA A 543 1.02 18.38 20.49
C ALA A 543 0.55 17.00 20.96
N PHE A 544 1.25 16.40 21.94
CA PHE A 544 0.85 15.10 22.50
C PHE A 544 -0.49 15.16 23.24
N ARG A 545 -0.79 16.23 24.00
CA ARG A 545 -2.10 16.43 24.65
C ARG A 545 -3.22 16.48 23.62
N THR A 546 -2.99 17.21 22.54
CA THR A 546 -3.96 17.36 21.45
C THR A 546 -4.22 16.03 20.75
N ALA A 547 -3.15 15.29 20.43
CA ALA A 547 -3.26 13.95 19.84
C ALA A 547 -4.05 13.00 20.76
N ARG A 548 -3.67 12.93 22.04
CA ARG A 548 -4.35 12.10 23.05
C ARG A 548 -5.84 12.43 23.16
N ALA A 549 -6.20 13.71 23.22
CA ALA A 549 -7.60 14.11 23.37
C ALA A 549 -8.48 13.56 22.23
N ILE A 550 -7.99 13.64 21.00
CA ILE A 550 -8.68 13.09 19.83
C ILE A 550 -8.71 11.56 19.86
N TYR A 551 -7.60 10.91 20.24
CA TYR A 551 -7.59 9.45 20.37
C TYR A 551 -8.60 8.95 21.40
N VAL A 552 -8.74 9.62 22.54
CA VAL A 552 -9.76 9.31 23.53
C VAL A 552 -11.17 9.55 22.97
N GLU A 553 -11.41 10.70 22.34
CA GLU A 553 -12.70 11.03 21.71
C GLU A 553 -13.13 9.97 20.68
N LYS A 554 -12.18 9.41 19.94
CA LYS A 554 -12.41 8.40 18.88
C LYS A 554 -12.28 6.96 19.36
N GLY A 555 -12.10 6.71 20.66
CA GLY A 555 -11.97 5.35 21.22
C GLY A 555 -10.69 4.61 20.83
N ALA A 556 -9.66 5.32 20.35
CA ALA A 556 -8.37 4.76 19.97
C ALA A 556 -7.44 4.59 21.20
N GLU A 557 -7.84 3.74 22.15
CA GLU A 557 -7.22 3.61 23.48
C GLU A 557 -5.71 3.35 23.45
N ARG A 558 -5.25 2.47 22.54
CA ARG A 558 -3.81 2.17 22.39
C ARG A 558 -3.00 3.40 22.02
N LEU A 559 -3.50 4.20 21.06
CA LEU A 559 -2.83 5.42 20.63
C LEU A 559 -2.90 6.51 21.70
N ALA A 560 -4.00 6.59 22.45
CA ALA A 560 -4.11 7.48 23.60
C ALA A 560 -3.08 7.14 24.69
N ALA A 561 -2.85 5.86 24.96
CA ALA A 561 -1.85 5.40 25.92
C ALA A 561 -0.41 5.72 25.47
N VAL A 562 -0.11 5.58 24.17
CA VAL A 562 1.18 5.99 23.60
C VAL A 562 1.41 7.49 23.77
N ALA A 563 0.42 8.32 23.41
CA ALA A 563 0.51 9.77 23.57
C ALA A 563 0.68 10.18 25.05
N GLU A 564 0.00 9.49 25.98
CA GLU A 564 0.17 9.73 27.42
C GLU A 564 1.57 9.37 27.94
N LYS A 565 2.13 8.24 27.47
CA LYS A 565 3.51 7.86 27.79
C LYS A 565 4.50 8.92 27.30
N ASN A 566 4.31 9.40 26.08
CA ASN A 566 5.14 10.46 25.50
C ASN A 566 5.03 11.76 26.31
N LEU A 567 3.84 12.15 26.78
CA LEU A 567 3.66 13.28 27.70
C LEU A 567 4.48 13.12 28.99
N GLY A 568 4.45 11.94 29.60
CA GLY A 568 5.23 11.66 30.79
C GLY A 568 6.74 11.83 30.58
N HIS A 569 7.25 11.61 29.36
CA HIS A 569 8.65 11.84 29.01
C HIS A 569 8.96 13.33 28.88
N VAL A 570 8.06 14.11 28.27
CA VAL A 570 8.18 15.58 28.19
C VAL A 570 8.21 16.19 29.59
N ASP A 571 7.28 15.81 30.47
CA ASP A 571 7.19 16.34 31.83
C ASP A 571 8.43 16.01 32.67
N LYS A 572 8.99 14.81 32.51
CA LYS A 572 10.26 14.43 33.14
C LYS A 572 11.44 15.27 32.62
N ALA A 573 11.52 15.51 31.32
CA ALA A 573 12.59 16.33 30.73
C ALA A 573 12.50 17.78 31.21
N MET A 574 11.31 18.37 31.18
CA MET A 574 11.04 19.72 31.70
C MET A 574 11.36 19.84 33.19
N SER A 575 10.96 18.86 34.01
CA SER A 575 11.25 18.85 35.45
C SER A 575 12.75 18.77 35.74
N ARG A 576 13.49 17.93 35.01
CA ARG A 576 14.96 17.83 35.13
C ARG A 576 15.63 19.15 34.76
N ARG A 577 15.11 19.84 33.75
CA ARG A 577 15.64 21.12 33.30
C ARG A 577 15.38 22.24 34.29
N LYS A 578 14.15 22.35 34.80
CA LYS A 578 13.80 23.30 35.87
C LYS A 578 14.68 23.12 37.11
N ARG A 579 14.99 21.87 37.50
CA ARG A 579 15.93 21.59 38.61
C ARG A 579 17.38 22.01 38.32
N ARG A 580 17.80 22.10 37.06
CA ARG A 580 19.12 22.61 36.68
C ARG A 580 19.16 24.14 36.65
N GLU A 581 18.08 24.77 36.16
CA GLU A 581 17.94 26.23 36.11
C GLU A 581 17.70 26.83 37.50
N THR A 582 17.03 26.09 38.38
CA THR A 582 16.83 26.44 39.79
C THR A 582 17.27 25.25 40.65
N PRO A 583 18.58 25.14 40.95
CA PRO A 583 19.08 24.18 41.92
C PRO A 583 18.32 24.37 43.25
N PRO A 584 18.05 23.29 44.02
CA PRO A 584 17.46 23.44 45.34
C PRO A 584 18.34 24.35 46.21
N GLU A 585 17.72 25.26 46.95
CA GLU A 585 18.43 26.09 47.93
C GLU A 585 19.21 25.18 48.88
N LEU A 586 20.51 25.44 48.97
CA LEU A 586 21.37 24.67 49.85
C LEU A 586 21.09 25.08 51.30
N PRO A 587 21.16 24.18 52.30
CA PRO A 587 20.79 24.48 53.69
C PRO A 587 21.53 25.67 54.32
N TRP A 588 22.66 26.08 53.74
CA TRP A 588 23.50 27.19 54.16
C TRP A 588 23.26 28.49 53.37
N GLU A 589 22.56 28.45 52.23
CA GLU A 589 22.14 29.65 51.49
C GLU A 589 21.06 30.36 52.29
N GLY A 590 21.44 31.43 53.00
CA GLY A 590 20.56 32.21 53.88
C GLY A 590 20.98 32.26 55.35
N GLN A 591 22.02 31.52 55.75
CA GLN A 591 22.64 31.66 57.07
C GLN A 591 23.75 32.72 57.02
N GLN A 592 23.83 33.62 57.99
CA GLN A 592 24.99 34.53 58.14
C GLN A 592 26.19 33.71 58.65
N GLY A 593 27.08 33.31 57.75
CA GLY A 593 28.30 32.58 58.06
C GLY A 593 28.97 32.03 56.79
N GLU A 594 30.27 31.76 56.86
CA GLU A 594 31.00 31.14 55.75
C GLU A 594 30.40 29.77 55.40
N PRO A 595 30.25 29.44 54.10
CA PRO A 595 29.78 28.12 53.69
C PRO A 595 30.71 27.04 54.25
N PRO A 596 30.18 25.87 54.65
CA PRO A 596 31.02 24.77 55.10
C PRO A 596 31.97 24.34 53.98
N PRO A 597 33.22 23.93 54.30
CA PRO A 597 34.19 23.53 53.29
C PRO A 597 33.67 22.36 52.47
N LEU A 598 33.80 22.47 51.14
CA LEU A 598 33.26 21.49 50.21
C LEU A 598 34.13 20.22 50.21
N PRO A 599 33.55 19.03 49.97
CA PRO A 599 34.28 17.76 50.10
C PRO A 599 35.55 17.62 49.25
N TRP A 600 35.66 18.40 48.16
CA TRP A 600 36.81 18.41 47.24
C TRP A 600 37.87 19.48 47.60
N GLU A 601 37.66 20.26 48.65
CA GLU A 601 38.68 21.18 49.18
C GLU A 601 39.75 20.45 50.01
N PHE A 602 39.55 19.15 50.27
CA PHE A 602 40.54 18.25 50.85
C PHE A 602 41.35 17.50 49.76
N GLY A 603 42.26 18.21 49.09
CA GLY A 603 43.43 17.64 48.39
C GLY A 603 43.27 17.20 46.91
N PRO A 604 44.36 17.22 46.11
CA PRO A 604 44.31 16.97 44.67
C PRO A 604 44.37 15.46 44.39
N GLY A 605 43.29 14.88 43.89
CA GLY A 605 43.30 13.44 43.61
C GLY A 605 42.03 12.88 42.97
N ALA A 606 41.44 13.57 42.00
CA ALA A 606 40.40 12.97 41.16
C ALA A 606 40.26 13.68 39.79
N SER A 607 41.30 13.64 38.96
CA SER A 607 41.12 13.79 37.51
C SER A 607 40.57 12.47 36.94
N GLY A 608 39.32 12.15 37.28
CA GLY A 608 38.55 11.06 36.68
C GLY A 608 37.62 11.66 35.63
N GLY A 609 37.92 11.41 34.35
CA GLY A 609 37.16 11.95 33.22
C GLY A 609 35.66 11.66 33.31
N SER A 610 34.84 12.58 32.83
CA SER A 610 33.43 12.29 32.55
C SER A 610 33.37 11.59 31.19
N PRO A 611 33.11 10.27 31.10
CA PRO A 611 32.72 9.70 29.83
C PRO A 611 31.41 10.37 29.41
N GLN A 612 31.40 11.01 28.24
CA GLN A 612 30.12 11.42 27.66
C GLN A 612 29.23 10.18 27.59
N PRO A 613 28.03 10.18 28.19
CA PRO A 613 27.15 9.04 28.05
C PRO A 613 26.76 8.98 26.58
N LYS A 614 27.27 7.94 25.87
CA LYS A 614 26.55 7.38 24.74
C LYS A 614 25.18 7.02 25.31
N LEU A 615 24.15 7.77 24.90
CA LEU A 615 22.77 7.35 25.15
C LEU A 615 22.70 5.93 24.58
N LYS A 616 22.39 4.95 25.42
CA LYS A 616 21.92 3.67 24.91
C LYS A 616 20.77 3.96 23.93
N ARG A 617 20.54 3.07 22.96
CA ARG A 617 19.29 3.04 22.19
C ARG A 617 18.14 2.80 23.19
N ASP A 618 17.80 3.82 23.98
CA ASP A 618 16.67 3.81 24.89
C ASP A 618 15.47 4.17 24.01
N ASN A 619 14.52 3.23 23.95
CA ASN A 619 13.21 3.34 23.27
C ASN A 619 12.31 4.38 23.98
N ASP A 620 12.81 5.60 24.11
CA ASP A 620 12.23 6.67 24.91
C ASP A 620 11.06 7.36 24.18
N ILE A 621 10.76 7.08 22.91
CA ILE A 621 9.60 7.69 22.23
C ILE A 621 9.04 6.72 21.21
N TRP A 622 7.72 6.57 21.21
CA TRP A 622 6.99 5.70 20.30
C TRP A 622 6.33 6.58 19.23
N LEU A 623 6.84 6.47 18.00
CA LEU A 623 6.15 6.94 16.80
C LEU A 623 4.89 6.08 16.61
N ASP A 624 3.86 6.65 15.99
CA ASP A 624 2.66 5.89 15.62
C ASP A 624 3.04 4.81 14.59
N GLU A 625 2.74 3.54 14.90
CA GLU A 625 3.16 2.38 14.10
C GLU A 625 2.42 2.26 12.77
N ARG A 626 1.36 3.05 12.53
CA ARG A 626 0.62 3.05 11.24
C ARG A 626 1.36 3.74 10.09
N LEU A 627 2.55 4.26 10.36
CA LEU A 627 3.48 4.83 9.38
C LEU A 627 4.76 3.99 9.27
N ARG A 628 4.76 2.75 9.81
CA ARG A 628 5.84 1.75 9.70
C ARG A 628 5.50 0.69 8.66
#